data_AF-A0A016SED0-F1
#
_entry.id   AF-A0A016SED0-F1
#
_cell.length_a   1.000
_cell.length_b   1.000
_cell.length_c   1.000
_cell.angle_alpha   90.00
_cell.angle_beta   90.00
_cell.angle_gamma   90.00
#
_symmetry.space_group_name_H-M   'P 1'
#
loop_
_entity.id
_entity.type
_entity.pdbx_description
1 polymer ?
#
loop_
_entity_poly.entity_id
_entity_poly.type
_entity_poly.pdbx_seq_one_letter_code
_entity_poly.pdbx_strand_id
1 'polypeptide(L)'
;MLLQKDTDVTFQISCDGGSQANVALNITSSLFESTPRKMMHNTTCDSKGFRRVYVASDPDYAYGTDANTTFFVRVFNFTTPITIQVSFAQSPPINWVLFFVIFAACFIVLLVVAGLLWMIKLRIEVYRRNQRRIDEIEHMASRPFSSIKLELTNPHCFTATGPVQGPTPLSVEPCSNYKSGIFTLAVRLPTGGRATTPNGTSGLAVASALCQLTPAQLGVLQAPDNSENRNNRKTTLRRYIPFLRARENDAG
;
A
#
# COMPACT_ATOMS: atom_id res chain seq x y z
N MET A 1 32.00 -46.20 0.82
CA MET A 1 30.79 -45.46 1.23
C MET A 1 30.33 -46.06 2.54
N LEU A 2 30.22 -45.27 3.61
CA LEU A 2 29.66 -45.74 4.88
C LEU A 2 28.15 -45.74 4.77
N LEU A 3 27.52 -46.91 4.94
CA LEU A 3 26.06 -47.03 4.93
C LEU A 3 25.52 -46.75 6.33
N GLN A 4 24.64 -45.76 6.46
CA GLN A 4 23.92 -45.49 7.70
C GLN A 4 22.80 -46.51 7.96
N LYS A 5 22.51 -46.79 9.24
CA LYS A 5 21.69 -47.93 9.71
C LYS A 5 20.20 -47.86 9.35
N ASP A 6 19.66 -46.69 9.06
CA ASP A 6 18.21 -46.49 8.88
C ASP A 6 17.93 -45.63 7.64
N THR A 7 18.58 -45.96 6.52
CA THR A 7 18.42 -45.18 5.31
C THR A 7 18.36 -46.09 4.10
N ASP A 8 17.40 -45.79 3.23
CA ASP A 8 17.18 -46.55 2.02
C ASP A 8 18.35 -46.36 1.05
N VAL A 9 18.75 -47.48 0.44
CA VAL A 9 19.82 -47.52 -0.53
C VAL A 9 19.20 -47.66 -1.90
N THR A 10 19.43 -46.66 -2.75
CA THR A 10 19.01 -46.70 -4.13
C THR A 10 20.15 -47.22 -5.00
N PHE A 11 19.89 -48.31 -5.71
CA PHE A 11 20.78 -48.88 -6.70
C PHE A 11 20.27 -48.53 -8.09
N GLN A 12 21.15 -47.99 -8.93
CA GLN A 12 20.83 -47.71 -10.32
C GLN A 12 21.95 -48.21 -11.24
N ILE A 13 21.56 -48.83 -12.33
CA ILE A 13 22.48 -49.32 -13.37
C ILE A 13 21.93 -49.00 -14.75
N SER A 14 22.73 -48.40 -15.62
CA SER A 14 22.41 -48.18 -17.03
C SER A 14 23.45 -48.82 -17.93
N CYS A 15 22.97 -49.45 -19.01
CA CYS A 15 23.80 -50.13 -19.99
C CYS A 15 23.48 -49.56 -21.37
N ASP A 16 24.41 -48.81 -21.93
CA ASP A 16 24.26 -48.20 -23.25
C ASP A 16 25.13 -48.97 -24.26
N GLY A 17 24.52 -49.63 -25.24
CA GLY A 17 25.26 -50.52 -26.16
C GLY A 17 24.46 -51.55 -26.98
N GLY A 18 23.16 -51.37 -27.22
CA GLY A 18 22.38 -52.19 -28.16
C GLY A 18 22.20 -53.70 -27.86
N SER A 19 22.88 -54.24 -26.84
CA SER A 19 22.79 -55.65 -26.43
C SER A 19 21.96 -55.82 -25.14
N GLN A 20 21.17 -56.90 -25.05
CA GLN A 20 20.44 -57.28 -23.83
C GLN A 20 21.41 -57.83 -22.76
N ALA A 21 22.08 -56.93 -22.02
CA ALA A 21 22.96 -57.31 -20.92
C ALA A 21 22.13 -57.72 -19.70
N ASN A 22 22.56 -58.77 -18.99
CA ASN A 22 21.89 -59.23 -17.78
C ASN A 22 22.73 -58.88 -16.55
N VAL A 23 22.04 -58.44 -15.48
CA VAL A 23 22.68 -57.98 -14.24
C VAL A 23 22.23 -58.87 -13.09
N ALA A 24 23.20 -59.27 -12.26
CA ALA A 24 22.97 -59.87 -10.96
C ALA A 24 23.63 -59.01 -9.88
N LEU A 25 22.90 -58.80 -8.78
CA LEU A 25 23.39 -58.09 -7.60
C LEU A 25 23.32 -59.03 -6.40
N ASN A 26 24.48 -59.27 -5.81
CA ASN A 26 24.61 -60.01 -4.56
C ASN A 26 25.14 -59.10 -3.46
N ILE A 27 24.70 -59.32 -2.24
CA ILE A 27 25.20 -58.63 -1.06
C ILE A 27 25.83 -59.65 -0.11
N THR A 28 26.98 -59.29 0.44
CA THR A 28 27.58 -60.03 1.56
C THR A 28 27.81 -59.06 2.70
N SER A 29 27.53 -59.50 3.92
CA SER A 29 27.85 -58.77 5.15
C SER A 29 28.55 -59.74 6.08
N SER A 30 29.52 -59.27 6.83
CA SER A 30 30.25 -60.09 7.81
C SER A 30 29.38 -60.61 8.96
N LEU A 31 28.14 -60.13 9.10
CA LEU A 31 27.12 -60.70 10.01
C LEU A 31 26.41 -61.94 9.45
N PHE A 32 26.32 -62.09 8.13
CA PHE A 32 25.67 -63.24 7.50
C PHE A 32 26.74 -64.22 7.04
N GLU A 33 26.92 -65.26 7.84
CA GLU A 33 27.96 -66.26 7.66
C GLU A 33 27.81 -66.99 6.31
N SER A 34 28.83 -66.82 5.46
CA SER A 34 29.22 -67.64 4.31
C SER A 34 28.35 -67.70 3.03
N THR A 35 27.12 -67.19 2.99
CA THR A 35 26.31 -67.21 1.75
C THR A 35 25.96 -65.81 1.22
N PRO A 36 26.37 -65.45 -0.01
CA PRO A 36 25.97 -64.18 -0.62
C PRO A 36 24.45 -64.18 -0.83
N ARG A 37 23.75 -63.23 -0.20
CA ARG A 37 22.32 -63.09 -0.40
C ARG A 37 22.05 -62.41 -1.74
N LYS A 38 21.13 -63.01 -2.50
CA LYS A 38 20.79 -62.59 -3.86
C LYS A 38 19.74 -61.49 -3.78
N MET A 39 20.13 -60.25 -4.03
CA MET A 39 19.19 -59.13 -4.06
C MET A 39 18.46 -59.06 -5.40
N MET A 40 19.17 -59.34 -6.48
CA MET A 40 18.68 -59.24 -7.84
C MET A 40 19.35 -60.26 -8.76
N HIS A 41 18.59 -60.83 -9.70
CA HIS A 41 19.13 -61.78 -10.66
C HIS A 41 18.45 -61.68 -12.00
N ASN A 42 19.25 -61.83 -13.07
CA ASN A 42 18.77 -61.95 -14.43
C ASN A 42 17.90 -60.77 -14.86
N THR A 43 18.23 -59.57 -14.36
CA THR A 43 17.53 -58.34 -14.74
C THR A 43 18.17 -57.79 -15.99
N THR A 44 17.37 -57.57 -17.02
CA THR A 44 17.83 -56.97 -18.27
C THR A 44 18.18 -55.51 -18.05
N CYS A 45 19.36 -55.12 -18.52
CA CYS A 45 19.88 -53.77 -18.44
C CYS A 45 19.85 -53.15 -19.83
N ASP A 46 19.12 -52.05 -19.95
CA ASP A 46 18.93 -51.29 -21.18
C ASP A 46 19.41 -49.84 -20.96
N SER A 47 19.47 -49.08 -22.06
CA SER A 47 19.80 -47.65 -22.11
C SER A 47 18.92 -46.79 -21.19
N LYS A 48 17.67 -47.22 -20.93
CA LYS A 48 16.73 -46.56 -20.01
C LYS A 48 17.16 -46.62 -18.55
N GLY A 49 18.10 -47.51 -18.22
CA GLY A 49 18.55 -47.75 -16.87
C GLY A 49 17.53 -48.51 -16.02
N PHE A 50 18.04 -49.30 -15.09
CA PHE A 50 17.28 -49.98 -14.06
C PHE A 50 17.56 -49.31 -12.72
N ARG A 51 16.50 -48.97 -11.98
CA ARG A 51 16.59 -48.37 -10.64
C ARG A 51 15.78 -49.20 -9.66
N ARG A 52 16.39 -49.57 -8.53
CA ARG A 52 15.72 -50.27 -7.44
C ARG A 52 16.10 -49.68 -6.10
N VAL A 53 15.10 -49.55 -5.23
CA VAL A 53 15.28 -49.09 -3.86
C VAL A 53 15.27 -50.31 -2.95
N TYR A 54 16.30 -50.44 -2.12
CA TYR A 54 16.37 -51.43 -1.06
C TYR A 54 16.12 -50.72 0.26
N VAL A 55 15.02 -51.10 0.90
CA VAL A 55 14.53 -50.45 2.12
C VAL A 55 15.33 -50.99 3.31
N ALA A 56 15.83 -50.10 4.16
CA ALA A 56 16.62 -50.51 5.32
C ALA A 56 15.81 -51.24 6.41
N SER A 57 14.47 -51.14 6.37
CA SER A 57 13.57 -51.81 7.33
C SER A 57 13.40 -53.31 7.08
N ASP A 58 13.79 -53.81 5.91
CA ASP A 58 13.66 -55.23 5.59
C ASP A 58 14.75 -56.02 6.34
N PRO A 59 14.39 -57.07 7.10
CA PRO A 59 15.36 -57.87 7.87
C PRO A 59 16.40 -58.57 6.97
N ASP A 60 16.11 -58.69 5.68
CA ASP A 60 17.00 -59.27 4.69
C ASP A 60 18.14 -58.33 4.27
N TYR A 61 18.05 -57.03 4.62
CA TYR A 61 18.98 -55.98 4.18
C TYR A 61 19.41 -55.09 5.36
N ALA A 62 20.13 -55.66 6.32
CA ALA A 62 20.67 -54.93 7.47
C ALA A 62 21.87 -54.04 7.09
N TYR A 63 21.61 -52.79 6.69
CA TYR A 63 22.64 -51.77 6.44
C TYR A 63 23.11 -51.11 7.76
N GLY A 64 24.32 -50.53 7.79
CA GLY A 64 24.83 -49.74 8.91
C GLY A 64 25.02 -50.45 10.24
N THR A 65 25.34 -51.74 10.18
CA THR A 65 26.02 -52.44 11.29
C THR A 65 27.52 -52.19 11.21
N ASP A 66 28.27 -52.38 12.30
CA ASP A 66 29.74 -52.26 12.32
C ASP A 66 30.46 -53.30 11.42
N ALA A 67 29.68 -54.11 10.72
CA ALA A 67 30.11 -55.15 9.81
C ALA A 67 30.35 -54.61 8.39
N ASN A 68 31.50 -54.97 7.83
CA ASN A 68 31.81 -54.70 6.43
C ASN A 68 30.77 -55.36 5.52
N THR A 69 30.09 -54.54 4.72
CA THR A 69 29.09 -54.96 3.74
C THR A 69 29.63 -54.67 2.34
N THR A 70 29.62 -55.68 1.47
CA THR A 70 30.12 -55.55 0.10
C THR A 70 29.04 -55.94 -0.91
N PHE A 71 28.93 -55.14 -1.96
CA PHE A 71 28.00 -55.36 -3.07
C PHE A 71 28.77 -55.92 -4.26
N PHE A 72 28.35 -57.10 -4.73
CA PHE A 72 28.88 -57.74 -5.92
C PHE A 72 27.90 -57.54 -7.07
N VAL A 73 28.25 -56.65 -8.00
CA VAL A 73 27.52 -56.43 -9.24
C VAL A 73 28.17 -57.26 -10.33
N ARG A 74 27.43 -58.21 -10.92
CA ARG A 74 27.87 -59.02 -12.04
C ARG A 74 27.01 -58.71 -13.26
N VAL A 75 27.65 -58.24 -14.33
CA VAL A 75 27.01 -58.02 -15.64
C VAL A 75 27.52 -59.09 -16.61
N PHE A 76 26.60 -59.78 -17.29
CA PHE A 76 26.91 -60.90 -18.19
C PHE A 76 26.00 -60.88 -19.42
N ASN A 77 26.38 -61.62 -20.47
CA ASN A 77 25.67 -61.67 -21.75
C ASN A 77 25.60 -60.33 -22.52
N PHE A 78 26.73 -59.64 -22.64
CA PHE A 78 26.83 -58.36 -23.38
C PHE A 78 27.73 -58.49 -24.61
N THR A 79 27.51 -57.61 -25.59
CA THR A 79 28.34 -57.50 -26.79
C THR A 79 29.05 -56.16 -26.81
N THR A 80 30.36 -56.13 -27.05
CA THR A 80 31.13 -54.89 -27.16
C THR A 80 30.86 -54.18 -28.48
N PRO A 81 30.79 -52.84 -28.53
CA PRO A 81 31.06 -51.88 -27.45
C PRO A 81 29.84 -51.58 -26.56
N ILE A 82 30.02 -51.63 -25.23
CA ILE A 82 28.99 -51.33 -24.24
C ILE A 82 29.55 -50.41 -23.14
N THR A 83 28.72 -49.50 -22.65
CA THR A 83 29.00 -48.56 -21.57
C THR A 83 28.13 -48.89 -20.37
N ILE A 84 28.75 -49.23 -19.24
CA ILE A 84 28.06 -49.64 -18.01
C ILE A 84 28.27 -48.55 -16.95
N GLN A 85 27.17 -47.97 -16.47
CA GLN A 85 27.19 -46.98 -15.39
C GLN A 85 26.43 -47.53 -14.19
N VAL A 86 27.12 -47.60 -13.04
CA VAL A 86 26.54 -48.07 -11.77
C VAL A 86 26.60 -46.94 -10.75
N SER A 87 25.47 -46.66 -10.11
CA SER A 87 25.39 -45.67 -9.03
C SER A 87 24.65 -46.24 -7.81
N PHE A 88 25.16 -45.85 -6.64
CA PHE A 88 24.54 -46.10 -5.35
C PHE A 88 24.32 -44.75 -4.69
N ALA A 89 23.09 -44.49 -4.24
CA ALA A 89 22.77 -43.26 -3.52
C ALA A 89 21.94 -43.57 -2.29
N GLN A 90 22.27 -42.89 -1.20
CA GLN A 90 21.59 -42.98 0.08
C GLN A 90 20.94 -41.63 0.35
N SER A 91 19.61 -41.62 0.48
CA SER A 91 18.84 -40.41 0.75
C SER A 91 18.36 -40.45 2.20
N PRO A 92 18.79 -39.53 3.08
CA PRO A 92 18.34 -39.49 4.46
C PRO A 92 16.82 -39.58 4.55
N PRO A 93 16.27 -40.31 5.54
CA PRO A 93 14.83 -40.43 5.68
C PRO A 93 14.18 -39.05 5.84
N ILE A 94 13.01 -38.86 5.23
CA ILE A 94 12.28 -37.59 5.31
C ILE A 94 11.82 -37.40 6.76
N ASN A 95 12.39 -36.41 7.44
CA ASN A 95 11.94 -36.03 8.78
C ASN A 95 10.71 -35.11 8.67
N TRP A 96 9.53 -35.71 8.78
CA TRP A 96 8.24 -35.01 8.69
C TRP A 96 8.12 -33.88 9.71
N VAL A 97 8.66 -34.05 10.92
CA VAL A 97 8.63 -33.03 11.97
C VAL A 97 9.44 -31.81 11.55
N LEU A 98 10.67 -32.02 11.06
CA LEU A 98 11.53 -30.93 10.59
C LEU A 98 10.87 -30.17 9.42
N PHE A 99 10.24 -30.90 8.50
CA PHE A 99 9.50 -30.31 7.38
C PHE A 99 8.39 -29.37 7.85
N PHE A 100 7.53 -29.81 8.79
CA PHE A 100 6.45 -28.98 9.32
C PHE A 100 6.95 -27.76 10.10
N VAL A 101 8.02 -27.90 10.87
CA VAL A 101 8.61 -26.78 11.63
C VAL A 101 9.13 -25.68 10.70
N ILE A 102 9.86 -26.04 9.66
CA ILE A 102 10.40 -25.07 8.69
C ILE A 102 9.26 -24.39 7.92
N PHE A 103 8.26 -25.16 7.49
CA PHE A 103 7.09 -24.62 6.79
C PHE A 103 6.32 -23.62 7.66
N ALA A 104 6.04 -23.98 8.91
CA ALA A 104 5.34 -23.11 9.85
C ALA A 104 6.14 -21.84 10.17
N ALA A 105 7.46 -21.96 10.38
CA ALA A 105 8.32 -20.80 10.61
C ALA A 105 8.30 -19.83 9.42
N CYS A 106 8.39 -20.35 8.20
CA CYS A 106 8.29 -19.55 6.98
C CYS A 106 6.93 -18.84 6.89
N PHE A 107 5.83 -19.56 7.17
CA PHE A 107 4.49 -18.98 7.16
C PHE A 107 4.33 -17.84 8.17
N ILE A 108 4.86 -17.99 9.38
CA ILE A 108 4.86 -16.93 10.39
C ILE A 108 5.64 -15.70 9.91
N VAL A 109 6.82 -15.89 9.31
CA VAL A 109 7.61 -14.78 8.75
C VAL A 109 6.83 -14.04 7.66
N LEU A 110 6.15 -14.75 6.76
CA LEU A 110 5.32 -14.14 5.72
C LEU A 110 4.14 -13.36 6.31
N LEU A 111 3.49 -13.88 7.35
CA LEU A 111 2.41 -13.16 8.04
C LEU A 111 2.90 -11.87 8.72
N VAL A 112 4.08 -11.91 9.33
CA VAL A 112 4.69 -10.70 9.92
C VAL A 112 4.97 -9.66 8.84
N VAL A 113 5.56 -10.06 7.70
CA VAL A 113 5.80 -9.14 6.58
C VAL A 113 4.49 -8.55 6.05
N ALA A 114 3.46 -9.38 5.86
CA ALA A 114 2.14 -8.91 5.42
C ALA A 114 1.53 -7.92 6.44
N GLY A 115 1.64 -8.20 7.73
CA GLY A 115 1.19 -7.31 8.81
C GLY A 115 1.95 -5.98 8.84
N LEU A 116 3.26 -5.99 8.62
CA LEU A 116 4.08 -4.78 8.54
C LEU A 116 3.72 -3.93 7.32
N LEU A 117 3.59 -4.55 6.14
CA LEU A 117 3.17 -3.86 4.92
C LEU A 117 1.77 -3.24 5.09
N TRP A 118 0.86 -3.96 5.74
CA TRP A 118 -0.46 -3.44 6.08
C TRP A 118 -0.38 -2.23 7.03
N MET A 119 0.41 -2.32 8.10
CA MET A 119 0.61 -1.21 9.04
C MET A 119 1.24 0.01 8.36
N ILE A 120 2.21 -0.18 7.46
CA ILE A 120 2.80 0.90 6.66
C ILE A 120 1.75 1.51 5.73
N LYS A 121 0.97 0.68 5.02
CA LYS A 121 -0.13 1.16 4.16
C LYS A 121 -1.14 2.00 4.96
N LEU A 122 -1.58 1.51 6.12
CA LEU A 122 -2.47 2.23 7.02
C LEU A 122 -1.85 3.58 7.44
N ARG A 123 -0.57 3.60 7.82
CA ARG A 123 0.14 4.81 8.22
C ARG A 123 0.20 5.85 7.09
N ILE A 124 0.53 5.42 5.87
CA ILE A 124 0.58 6.28 4.68
C ILE A 124 -0.80 6.85 4.35
N GLU A 125 -1.85 6.05 4.48
CA GLU A 125 -3.21 6.48 4.19
C GLU A 125 -3.68 7.56 5.16
N VAL A 126 -3.40 7.41 6.46
CA VAL A 126 -3.66 8.43 7.48
C VAL A 126 -2.84 9.69 7.22
N TYR A 127 -1.55 9.54 6.90
CA TYR A 127 -0.67 10.67 6.59
C TYR A 127 -1.20 11.49 5.40
N ARG A 128 -1.58 10.83 4.30
CA ARG A 128 -2.16 11.49 3.12
C ARG A 128 -3.45 12.24 3.43
N ARG A 129 -4.32 11.68 4.27
CA ARG A 129 -5.57 12.36 4.69
C ARG A 129 -5.27 13.63 5.50
N ASN A 130 -4.31 13.57 6.41
CA ASN A 130 -3.92 14.73 7.21
C ASN A 130 -3.30 15.84 6.37
N GLN A 131 -2.45 15.49 5.40
CA GLN A 131 -1.86 16.49 4.50
C GLN A 131 -2.93 17.27 3.74
N ARG A 132 -3.90 16.56 3.12
CA ARG A 132 -5.01 17.22 2.40
C ARG A 132 -5.79 18.20 3.28
N ARG A 133 -6.01 17.84 4.56
CA ARG A 133 -6.68 18.71 5.52
C ARG A 133 -5.86 19.97 5.82
N ILE A 134 -4.54 19.83 5.97
CA ILE A 134 -3.64 20.97 6.22
C ILE A 134 -3.64 21.90 5.01
N ASP A 135 -3.50 21.36 3.80
CA ASP A 135 -3.50 22.15 2.56
C ASP A 135 -4.84 22.90 2.37
N GLU A 136 -5.97 22.27 2.73
CA GLU A 136 -7.29 22.90 2.71
C GLU A 136 -7.40 24.05 3.72
N ILE A 137 -6.92 23.85 4.96
CA ILE A 137 -6.90 24.90 5.99
C ILE A 137 -5.98 26.05 5.56
N GLU A 138 -4.84 25.77 4.95
CA GLU A 138 -3.91 26.79 4.45
C GLU A 138 -4.52 27.58 3.28
N HIS A 139 -5.21 26.90 2.34
CA HIS A 139 -5.98 27.60 1.30
C HIS A 139 -7.04 28.51 1.91
N MET A 140 -7.79 28.03 2.91
CA MET A 140 -8.77 28.84 3.63
C MET A 140 -8.14 30.04 4.36
N ALA A 141 -6.96 29.88 4.95
CA ALA A 141 -6.24 30.95 5.66
C ALA A 141 -5.54 31.95 4.75
N SER A 142 -5.14 31.52 3.54
CA SER A 142 -4.48 32.36 2.52
C SER A 142 -5.43 33.37 1.85
N ARG A 143 -6.74 33.16 1.99
CA ARG A 143 -7.76 34.12 1.57
C ARG A 143 -7.47 35.42 2.31
N PRO A 144 -7.40 36.58 1.63
CA PRO A 144 -7.11 37.84 2.30
C PRO A 144 -8.13 38.04 3.42
N PHE A 145 -7.66 38.06 4.68
CA PHE A 145 -8.50 38.36 5.83
C PHE A 145 -9.17 39.71 5.57
N SER A 146 -10.45 39.67 5.18
CA SER A 146 -11.26 40.85 4.96
C SER A 146 -11.48 41.50 6.31
N SER A 147 -10.59 42.41 6.71
CA SER A 147 -10.79 43.24 7.88
C SER A 147 -11.85 44.27 7.53
N ILE A 148 -13.03 44.13 8.12
CA ILE A 148 -14.16 45.01 7.83
C ILE A 148 -14.15 46.15 8.84
N LYS A 149 -13.83 47.35 8.37
CA LYS A 149 -13.96 48.57 9.16
C LYS A 149 -15.45 48.95 9.21
N LEU A 150 -16.07 48.73 10.37
CA LEU A 150 -17.46 49.10 10.59
C LEU A 150 -17.54 50.55 11.05
N GLU A 151 -18.13 51.41 10.23
CA GLU A 151 -18.52 52.76 10.63
C GLU A 151 -19.97 52.71 11.12
N LEU A 152 -20.18 52.80 12.43
CA LEU A 152 -21.51 52.88 13.01
C LEU A 152 -22.04 54.30 12.84
N THR A 153 -22.70 54.58 11.71
CA THR A 153 -23.34 55.87 11.47
C THR A 153 -24.39 56.16 12.55
N ASN A 154 -24.43 57.41 13.01
CA ASN A 154 -25.47 57.89 13.93
C ASN A 154 -26.86 57.69 13.28
N PRO A 155 -27.85 57.07 13.96
CA PRO A 155 -29.18 56.80 13.40
C PRO A 155 -29.92 58.03 12.83
N HIS A 156 -29.50 59.24 13.16
CA HIS A 156 -30.04 60.49 12.59
C HIS A 156 -29.54 60.84 11.17
N CYS A 157 -28.61 60.09 10.58
CA CYS A 157 -28.06 60.38 9.24
C CYS A 157 -28.76 59.63 8.10
N PHE A 158 -29.86 58.91 8.35
CA PHE A 158 -30.65 58.27 7.28
C PHE A 158 -31.65 59.20 6.60
N THR A 159 -31.73 60.47 7.02
CA THR A 159 -32.54 61.49 6.36
C THR A 159 -31.70 62.30 5.37
N ALA A 160 -31.47 61.78 4.16
CA ALA A 160 -31.23 62.60 2.96
C ALA A 160 -31.09 61.74 1.68
N THR A 161 -32.18 61.65 0.92
CA THR A 161 -32.20 61.81 -0.55
C THR A 161 -31.17 61.04 -1.41
N GLY A 162 -31.13 59.70 -1.31
CA GLY A 162 -30.43 58.84 -2.26
C GLY A 162 -31.01 57.42 -2.30
N PRO A 163 -30.77 56.62 -3.36
CA PRO A 163 -31.23 55.24 -3.41
C PRO A 163 -30.68 54.49 -2.20
N VAL A 164 -31.56 53.87 -1.41
CA VAL A 164 -31.23 53.14 -0.19
C VAL A 164 -30.26 52.01 -0.56
N GLN A 165 -28.96 52.25 -0.39
CA GLN A 165 -27.95 51.20 -0.49
C GLN A 165 -28.19 50.25 0.68
N GLY A 166 -28.59 49.02 0.37
CA GLY A 166 -28.81 47.98 1.36
C GLY A 166 -27.54 47.71 2.20
N PRO A 167 -27.67 47.02 3.35
CA PRO A 167 -26.54 46.72 4.20
C PRO A 167 -25.46 45.95 3.45
N THR A 168 -24.20 46.39 3.54
CA THR A 168 -23.07 45.69 2.92
C THR A 168 -22.76 44.43 3.73
N PRO A 169 -22.77 43.22 3.11
CA PRO A 169 -22.51 41.99 3.84
C PRO A 169 -21.04 41.85 4.24
N LEU A 170 -20.81 41.33 5.44
CA LEU A 170 -19.48 40.98 5.94
C LEU A 170 -18.88 39.78 5.20
N SER A 171 -19.72 38.79 4.92
CA SER A 171 -19.37 37.58 4.19
C SER A 171 -20.59 37.07 3.45
N VAL A 172 -20.37 36.47 2.28
CA VAL A 172 -21.41 35.83 1.47
C VAL A 172 -20.94 34.41 1.16
N GLU A 173 -21.65 33.42 1.72
CA GLU A 173 -21.42 32.01 1.44
C GLU A 173 -22.47 31.55 0.42
N PRO A 174 -22.10 31.19 -0.81
CA PRO A 174 -23.05 30.66 -1.79
C PRO A 174 -23.52 29.26 -1.36
N CYS A 175 -24.82 29.00 -1.52
CA CYS A 175 -25.37 27.65 -1.37
C CYS A 175 -24.90 26.76 -2.55
N SER A 176 -25.06 25.44 -2.44
CA SER A 176 -24.60 24.45 -3.44
C SER A 176 -25.09 24.69 -4.87
N ASN A 177 -26.19 25.43 -5.05
CA ASN A 177 -26.77 25.77 -6.35
C ASN A 177 -26.37 27.14 -6.90
N TYR A 178 -25.58 27.93 -6.15
CA TYR A 178 -25.17 29.31 -6.46
C TYR A 178 -26.31 30.28 -6.80
N LYS A 179 -27.57 29.93 -6.52
CA LYS A 179 -28.75 30.80 -6.75
C LYS A 179 -29.07 31.66 -5.52
N SER A 180 -28.79 31.11 -4.35
CA SER A 180 -28.93 31.77 -3.06
C SER A 180 -27.61 31.67 -2.29
N GLY A 181 -27.43 32.56 -1.32
CA GLY A 181 -26.32 32.54 -0.41
C GLY A 181 -26.71 33.03 0.97
N ILE A 182 -25.90 32.67 1.97
CA ILE A 182 -26.04 33.14 3.34
C ILE A 182 -25.18 34.38 3.49
N PHE A 183 -25.81 35.49 3.82
CA PHE A 183 -25.18 36.77 4.05
C PHE A 183 -24.95 36.92 5.55
N THR A 184 -23.71 37.19 5.95
CA THR A 184 -23.37 37.55 7.33
C THR A 184 -23.36 39.07 7.44
N LEU A 185 -24.17 39.64 8.34
CA LEU A 185 -24.34 41.07 8.55
C LEU A 185 -23.96 41.44 9.98
N ALA A 186 -23.39 42.63 10.18
CA ALA A 186 -23.31 43.27 11.49
C ALA A 186 -24.56 44.14 11.69
N VAL A 187 -25.30 43.90 12.78
CA VAL A 187 -26.54 44.60 13.08
C VAL A 187 -26.43 45.29 14.43
N ARG A 188 -26.83 46.57 14.49
CA ARG A 188 -26.96 47.30 15.76
C ARG A 188 -28.23 46.87 16.47
N LEU A 189 -28.11 46.43 17.71
CA LEU A 189 -29.25 46.05 18.55
C LEU A 189 -29.97 47.31 19.09
N PRO A 190 -31.29 47.23 19.37
CA PRO A 190 -32.07 48.37 19.83
C PRO A 190 -31.49 48.92 21.15
N THR A 191 -31.14 50.21 21.15
CA THR A 191 -30.52 50.88 22.30
C THR A 191 -31.52 51.63 23.18
N GLY A 192 -32.83 51.37 23.03
CA GLY A 192 -33.88 51.96 23.86
C GLY A 192 -33.93 53.50 23.83
N GLY A 193 -33.53 54.12 22.72
CA GLY A 193 -33.45 55.59 22.59
C GLY A 193 -32.17 56.22 23.14
N ARG A 194 -31.21 55.43 23.66
CA ARG A 194 -29.90 55.91 24.11
C ARG A 194 -28.85 55.84 23.00
N ALA A 195 -27.86 56.72 23.06
CA ALA A 195 -26.75 56.75 22.09
C ALA A 195 -25.86 55.49 22.16
N THR A 196 -25.73 54.89 23.34
CA THR A 196 -24.91 53.70 23.63
C THR A 196 -25.74 52.60 24.27
N THR A 197 -25.31 51.34 24.15
CA THR A 197 -25.94 50.25 24.89
C THR A 197 -25.68 50.34 26.39
N PRO A 198 -26.61 49.85 27.22
CA PRO A 198 -26.40 49.79 28.66
C PRO A 198 -25.25 48.85 29.03
N ASN A 199 -24.55 49.21 30.10
CA ASN A 199 -23.39 48.46 30.62
C ASN A 199 -23.77 47.00 30.85
N GLY A 200 -22.95 46.07 30.36
CA GLY A 200 -23.19 44.63 30.47
C GLY A 200 -23.99 44.01 29.32
N THR A 201 -24.39 44.79 28.30
CA THR A 201 -25.07 44.27 27.10
C THR A 201 -24.32 44.65 25.81
N SER A 202 -24.31 43.74 24.83
CA SER A 202 -23.74 44.02 23.51
C SER A 202 -24.68 44.90 22.70
N GLY A 203 -24.16 45.95 22.06
CA GLY A 203 -24.90 46.80 21.12
C GLY A 203 -24.82 46.38 19.67
N LEU A 204 -24.06 45.32 19.40
CA LEU A 204 -23.85 44.76 18.08
C LEU A 204 -24.11 43.26 18.12
N ALA A 205 -24.79 42.76 17.10
CA ALA A 205 -24.99 41.34 16.85
C ALA A 205 -24.52 40.99 15.44
N VAL A 206 -24.10 39.75 15.27
CA VAL A 206 -23.91 39.16 13.94
C VAL A 206 -25.21 38.46 13.56
N ALA A 207 -25.76 38.81 12.41
CA ALA A 207 -26.97 38.21 11.87
C ALA A 207 -26.65 37.48 10.57
N SER A 208 -27.37 36.39 10.30
CA SER A 208 -27.31 35.66 9.02
C SER A 208 -28.64 35.80 8.30
N ALA A 209 -28.61 36.16 7.00
CA ALA A 209 -29.80 36.24 6.17
C ALA A 209 -29.62 35.42 4.89
N LEU A 210 -30.64 34.66 4.51
CA LEU A 210 -30.68 33.99 3.20
C LEU A 210 -31.07 35.03 2.15
N CYS A 211 -30.21 35.25 1.16
CA CYS A 211 -30.46 36.21 0.09
C CYS A 211 -30.23 35.56 -1.28
N GLN A 212 -30.94 36.07 -2.29
CA GLN A 212 -30.72 35.66 -3.68
C GLN A 212 -29.48 36.36 -4.23
N LEU A 213 -28.60 35.60 -4.88
CA LEU A 213 -27.36 36.13 -5.44
C LEU A 213 -27.64 36.85 -6.76
N THR A 214 -27.14 38.08 -6.90
CA THR A 214 -27.21 38.79 -8.19
C THR A 214 -26.15 38.25 -9.16
N PRO A 215 -26.36 38.34 -10.49
CA PRO A 215 -25.39 37.87 -11.48
C PRO A 215 -24.00 38.50 -11.35
N ALA A 216 -23.92 39.75 -10.87
CA ALA A 216 -22.65 40.43 -10.61
C ALA A 216 -21.88 39.83 -9.43
N GLN A 217 -22.58 39.43 -8.36
CA GLN A 217 -21.98 38.77 -7.20
C GLN A 217 -21.55 37.33 -7.54
N LEU A 218 -22.33 36.64 -8.37
CA LEU A 218 -22.01 35.31 -8.88
C LEU A 218 -20.65 35.30 -9.61
N GLY A 219 -20.40 36.28 -10.48
CA GLY A 219 -19.16 36.38 -11.24
C GLY A 219 -17.90 36.59 -10.40
N VAL A 220 -18.04 37.18 -9.20
CA VAL A 220 -16.94 37.32 -8.24
C VAL A 220 -16.73 36.03 -7.45
N LEU A 221 -17.82 35.36 -7.05
CA LEU A 221 -17.77 34.09 -6.31
C LEU A 221 -17.31 32.91 -7.18
N GLN A 222 -17.54 32.98 -8.50
CA GLN A 222 -17.15 31.96 -9.47
C GLN A 222 -15.83 32.27 -10.19
N ALA A 223 -15.17 33.39 -9.88
CA ALA A 223 -13.91 33.73 -10.52
C ALA A 223 -12.89 32.62 -10.23
N PRO A 224 -12.29 31.98 -11.25
CA PRO A 224 -11.21 31.02 -11.03
C PRO A 224 -10.04 31.76 -10.38
N ASP A 225 -9.42 31.13 -9.37
CA ASP A 225 -8.18 31.59 -8.73
C ASP A 225 -7.06 31.67 -9.79
N ASN A 226 -7.03 32.77 -10.55
CA ASN A 226 -6.04 33.00 -11.58
C ASN A 226 -4.85 33.72 -10.92
N SER A 227 -3.88 32.94 -10.45
CA SER A 227 -2.70 33.37 -9.71
C SER A 227 -1.68 34.20 -10.51
N GLU A 228 -2.01 34.69 -11.71
CA GLU A 228 -1.05 35.34 -12.62
C GLU A 228 -1.40 36.78 -13.04
N ASN A 229 -1.97 37.62 -12.16
CA ASN A 229 -2.10 39.04 -12.53
C ASN A 229 -1.95 40.03 -11.36
N ARG A 230 -0.84 39.91 -10.62
CA ARG A 230 -0.50 40.82 -9.52
C ARG A 230 -0.03 42.22 -9.98
N ASN A 231 0.14 42.46 -11.29
CA ASN A 231 0.64 43.75 -11.81
C ASN A 231 -0.44 44.72 -12.34
N ASN A 232 -1.69 44.29 -12.56
CA ASN A 232 -2.73 45.17 -13.11
C ASN A 232 -3.75 45.73 -12.10
N ARG A 233 -3.64 45.38 -10.81
CA ARG A 233 -4.63 45.79 -9.78
C ARG A 233 -4.61 47.28 -9.40
N LYS A 234 -3.71 48.09 -9.96
CA LYS A 234 -3.64 49.54 -9.68
C LYS A 234 -4.54 50.41 -10.57
N THR A 235 -5.14 49.87 -11.63
CA THR A 235 -5.92 50.69 -12.59
C THR A 235 -7.44 50.59 -12.43
N THR A 236 -7.96 49.54 -11.79
CA THR A 236 -9.42 49.28 -11.74
C THR A 236 -10.11 49.84 -10.49
N LEU A 237 -9.36 50.13 -9.42
CA LEU A 237 -9.91 50.72 -8.18
C LEU A 237 -10.35 52.19 -8.37
N ARG A 238 -9.80 52.89 -9.37
CA ARG A 238 -10.21 54.26 -9.71
C ARG A 238 -11.57 54.36 -10.40
N ARG A 239 -12.19 53.23 -10.80
CA ARG A 239 -13.47 53.23 -11.52
C ARG A 239 -14.71 53.16 -10.62
N TYR A 240 -14.52 52.94 -9.32
CA TYR A 240 -15.62 52.73 -8.36
C TYR A 240 -15.78 53.84 -7.31
N ILE A 241 -15.07 54.96 -7.44
CA ILE A 241 -15.23 56.12 -6.55
C ILE A 241 -15.76 57.31 -7.37
N PRO A 242 -17.07 57.63 -7.31
CA PRO A 242 -17.61 58.77 -8.05
C PRO A 242 -17.31 60.13 -7.40
N PHE A 243 -16.63 60.17 -6.25
CA PHE A 243 -16.44 61.37 -5.43
C PHE A 243 -15.09 62.11 -5.61
N LEU A 244 -14.29 61.80 -6.62
CA LEU A 244 -13.01 62.50 -6.89
C LEU A 244 -12.98 63.19 -8.26
N ARG A 245 -14.05 63.91 -8.62
CA ARG A 245 -14.05 64.78 -9.81
C ARG A 245 -14.51 66.21 -9.56
N ALA A 246 -14.26 66.75 -8.37
CA ALA A 246 -14.45 68.17 -8.11
C ALA A 246 -13.20 68.74 -7.43
N ARG A 247 -12.72 69.87 -7.97
CA ARG A 247 -11.55 70.69 -7.59
C ARG A 247 -10.21 70.28 -8.19
N GLU A 248 -9.99 70.70 -9.43
CA GLU A 248 -8.78 71.47 -9.77
C GLU A 248 -9.05 72.18 -11.09
N ASN A 249 -9.35 73.48 -11.01
CA ASN A 249 -9.17 74.53 -12.03
C ASN A 249 -9.77 75.83 -11.46
N ASP A 250 -9.01 76.45 -10.56
CA ASP A 250 -9.08 77.89 -10.27
C ASP A 250 -7.76 78.26 -9.58
N ALA A 251 -6.76 78.58 -10.40
CA ALA A 251 -5.58 79.39 -10.09
C ALA A 251 -4.75 79.53 -11.37
N GLY A 252 -4.89 80.68 -12.03
CA GLY A 252 -4.22 81.05 -13.28
C GLY A 252 -4.99 82.16 -13.98
#